data_AF-A0A0N8S9S7-F1
#
_entry.id   AF-A0A0N8S9S7-F1
#
_cell.length_a   1.000
_cell.length_b   1.000
_cell.length_c   1.000
_cell.angle_alpha   90.00
_cell.angle_beta   90.00
_cell.angle_gamma   90.00
#
_symmetry.space_group_name_H-M   'P 1'
#
loop_
_entity.id
_entity.type
_entity.pdbx_description
1 polymer ?
#
loop_
_entity_poly.entity_id
_entity_poly.type
_entity_poly.pdbx_seq_one_letter_code
_entity_poly.pdbx_strand_id
1 'polypeptide(L)'
;MLAYNQKSFLIVDDFSDFRSSVRSMLRELGVKEVDTADTGEQALRMCSQKRYDFVLHDFNLGDGRKNGQQVLEDLMVERLLSYESVFIMVTAENSQAMVMSALEWEPDGYLTKPFNRAGLAQRLEKLVQRKTLLKPILQALDRRKPAEVLAACDKLIEQDPRYAPLCLRYKADALRDLKQNEPLEAFLKTSGGKGMHIIVPLARQADWDTVKAFAKAIAEFVSRQLPERFTATMGPKNRVGKIFIDYLRNSRGGSTVTAYSVRARPGLPVSVPIALDELAGLKSSAQWDITNLEQRLKKLKADPWAGYSNRRKITQKMWKQLGAKRP
;
A
#
# COMPACT_ATOMS: atom_id res chain seq x y z
N MET A 1 15.61 -29.64 6.06
CA MET A 1 15.05 -29.59 7.44
C MET A 1 15.78 -28.63 8.39
N LEU A 2 16.86 -27.94 8.01
CA LEU A 2 17.62 -27.03 8.91
C LEU A 2 17.25 -25.53 8.80
N ALA A 3 16.36 -25.15 7.88
CA ALA A 3 16.18 -23.74 7.47
C ALA A 3 15.67 -22.81 8.60
N TYR A 4 14.97 -23.33 9.61
CA TYR A 4 14.35 -22.53 10.67
C TYR A 4 14.95 -22.75 12.07
N ASN A 5 16.01 -23.56 12.19
CA ASN A 5 16.59 -23.96 13.47
C ASN A 5 17.14 -22.76 14.29
N GLN A 6 17.55 -21.69 13.61
CA GLN A 6 18.06 -20.45 14.20
C GLN A 6 17.04 -19.30 14.14
N LYS A 7 15.79 -19.59 13.78
CA LYS A 7 14.75 -18.57 13.61
C LYS A 7 13.86 -18.50 14.83
N SER A 8 13.64 -17.31 15.37
CA SER A 8 12.76 -17.08 16.52
C SER A 8 11.36 -16.67 16.07
N PHE A 9 10.34 -17.33 16.60
CA PHE A 9 8.94 -17.09 16.28
C PHE A 9 8.18 -16.54 17.48
N LEU A 10 7.27 -15.61 17.22
CA LEU A 10 6.22 -15.18 18.14
C LEU A 10 4.85 -15.54 17.54
N ILE A 11 4.03 -16.28 18.29
CA ILE A 11 2.63 -16.55 17.94
C ILE A 11 1.74 -15.70 18.84
N VAL A 12 0.88 -14.86 18.25
CA VAL A 12 -0.07 -14.02 18.97
C VAL A 12 -1.48 -14.42 18.57
N ASP A 13 -2.24 -14.94 19.52
CA ASP A 13 -3.61 -15.40 19.31
C ASP A 13 -4.28 -15.52 20.69
N ASP A 14 -5.55 -15.21 20.86
CA ASP A 14 -6.23 -15.31 22.15
C ASP A 14 -6.58 -16.77 22.52
N PHE A 15 -6.67 -17.66 21.53
CA PHE A 15 -7.05 -19.06 21.73
C PHE A 15 -5.85 -19.99 21.97
N SER A 16 -5.77 -20.56 23.18
CA SER A 16 -4.64 -21.37 23.64
C SER A 16 -4.40 -22.63 22.81
N ASP A 17 -5.47 -23.26 22.31
CA ASP A 17 -5.37 -24.48 21.51
C ASP A 17 -4.78 -24.19 20.14
N PHE A 18 -5.14 -23.05 19.55
CA PHE A 18 -4.55 -22.60 18.29
C PHE A 18 -3.07 -22.29 18.47
N ARG A 19 -2.67 -21.55 19.53
CA ARG A 19 -1.25 -21.30 19.84
C ARG A 19 -0.47 -22.61 19.99
N SER A 20 -1.04 -23.59 20.70
CA SER A 20 -0.42 -24.91 20.91
C SER A 20 -0.27 -25.70 19.62
N SER A 21 -1.30 -25.70 18.77
CA SER A 21 -1.28 -26.35 17.45
C SER A 21 -0.22 -25.75 16.52
N VAL A 22 -0.20 -24.42 16.38
CA VAL A 22 0.81 -23.72 15.55
C VAL A 22 2.22 -23.96 16.08
N ARG A 23 2.40 -23.92 17.40
CA ARG A 23 3.69 -24.25 18.03
C ARG A 23 4.14 -25.67 17.70
N SER A 24 3.26 -26.67 17.75
CA SER A 24 3.59 -28.04 17.35
C SER A 24 4.02 -28.11 15.88
N MET A 25 3.26 -27.48 14.99
CA MET A 25 3.59 -27.43 13.56
C MET A 25 4.96 -26.79 13.31
N LEU A 26 5.29 -25.69 13.99
CA LEU A 26 6.60 -25.03 13.87
C LEU A 26 7.75 -25.91 14.42
N ARG A 27 7.52 -26.63 15.52
CA ARG A 27 8.49 -27.57 16.10
C ARG A 27 8.80 -28.71 15.14
N GLU A 28 7.78 -29.27 14.50
CA GLU A 28 7.93 -30.29 13.45
C GLU A 28 8.66 -29.76 12.21
N LEU A 29 8.59 -28.44 11.94
CA LEU A 29 9.37 -27.78 10.89
C LEU A 29 10.81 -27.45 11.33
N GLY A 30 11.20 -27.81 12.56
CA GLY A 30 12.55 -27.65 13.10
C GLY A 30 12.80 -26.32 13.81
N VAL A 31 11.77 -25.56 14.16
CA VAL A 31 11.90 -24.29 14.91
C VAL A 31 12.20 -24.58 16.38
N LYS A 32 13.25 -23.97 16.93
CA LYS A 32 13.64 -24.15 18.34
C LYS A 32 13.12 -23.08 19.30
N GLU A 33 12.84 -21.89 18.81
CA GLU A 33 12.37 -20.77 19.63
C GLU A 33 10.99 -20.35 19.15
N VAL A 34 9.98 -20.67 19.96
CA VAL A 34 8.59 -20.31 19.69
C VAL A 34 8.01 -19.77 20.99
N ASP A 35 7.88 -18.45 21.03
CA ASP A 35 7.25 -17.73 22.12
C ASP A 35 5.78 -17.45 21.75
N THR A 36 4.94 -17.24 22.77
CA THR A 36 3.50 -17.06 22.57
C THR A 36 2.97 -15.89 23.39
N ALA A 37 2.05 -15.12 22.81
CA ALA A 37 1.30 -14.08 23.48
C ALA A 37 -0.21 -14.26 23.25
N ASP A 38 -1.03 -13.84 24.21
CA ASP A 38 -2.50 -13.89 24.12
C ASP A 38 -3.15 -12.52 23.84
N THR A 39 -2.38 -11.44 23.93
CA THR A 39 -2.83 -10.06 23.78
C THR A 39 -1.85 -9.24 22.96
N GLY A 40 -2.36 -8.17 22.31
CA GLY A 40 -1.54 -7.29 21.48
C GLY A 40 -0.49 -6.54 22.30
N GLU A 41 -0.83 -6.11 23.52
CA GLU A 41 0.12 -5.43 24.40
C GLU A 41 1.22 -6.36 24.89
N GLN A 42 0.92 -7.64 25.13
CA GLN A 42 1.96 -8.61 25.47
C GLN A 42 2.91 -8.82 24.28
N ALA A 43 2.38 -8.92 23.05
CA ALA A 43 3.20 -9.01 21.85
C ALA A 43 4.13 -7.81 21.70
N LEU A 44 3.64 -6.58 21.89
CA LEU A 44 4.45 -5.37 21.87
C LEU A 44 5.56 -5.38 22.92
N ARG A 45 5.23 -5.74 24.18
CA ARG A 45 6.22 -5.86 25.26
C ARG A 45 7.29 -6.91 24.96
N MET A 46 6.91 -8.03 24.34
CA MET A 46 7.87 -9.07 23.98
C MET A 46 8.79 -8.61 22.83
N CYS A 47 8.24 -7.93 21.82
CA CYS A 47 9.02 -7.38 20.71
C CYS A 47 9.96 -6.24 21.13
N SER A 48 9.67 -5.53 22.23
CA SER A 48 10.59 -4.53 22.79
C SER A 48 11.77 -5.14 23.55
N GLN A 49 11.63 -6.37 24.05
CA GLN A 49 12.66 -7.09 24.78
C GLN A 49 13.49 -8.02 23.90
N LYS A 50 12.86 -8.60 22.87
CA LYS A 50 13.43 -9.61 21.99
C LYS A 50 13.04 -9.32 20.54
N ARG A 51 14.02 -9.38 19.64
CA ARG A 51 13.77 -9.32 18.19
C ARG A 51 13.31 -10.69 17.70
N TYR A 52 12.21 -10.72 16.95
CA TYR A 52 11.69 -11.93 16.31
C TYR A 52 11.94 -11.91 14.80
N ASP A 53 12.37 -13.04 14.25
CA ASP A 53 12.41 -13.26 12.80
C ASP A 53 11.01 -13.41 12.21
N PHE A 54 10.08 -14.02 12.94
CA PHE A 54 8.71 -14.27 12.50
C PHE A 54 7.70 -13.89 13.57
N VAL A 55 6.64 -13.20 13.16
CA VAL A 55 5.47 -12.94 14.00
C VAL A 55 4.23 -13.46 13.26
N LEU A 56 3.55 -14.44 13.83
CA LEU A 56 2.24 -14.91 13.38
C LEU A 56 1.21 -14.29 14.29
N HIS A 57 0.45 -13.33 13.77
CA HIS A 57 -0.45 -12.54 14.59
C HIS A 57 -1.88 -12.73 14.13
N ASP A 58 -2.76 -13.15 15.03
CA ASP A 58 -4.18 -13.22 14.75
C ASP A 58 -4.78 -11.82 14.58
N PHE A 59 -5.66 -11.67 13.60
CA PHE A 59 -6.27 -10.39 13.33
C PHE A 59 -7.13 -9.91 14.49
N ASN A 60 -7.84 -10.82 15.18
CA ASN A 60 -8.84 -10.47 16.19
C ASN A 60 -8.59 -11.18 17.52
N LEU A 61 -7.89 -10.51 18.42
CA LEU A 61 -7.52 -11.06 19.74
C LEU A 61 -8.65 -11.04 20.79
N GLY A 62 -9.90 -10.76 20.41
CA GLY A 62 -11.07 -10.89 21.29
C GLY A 62 -11.16 -9.94 22.50
N ASP A 63 -10.06 -9.34 22.94
CA ASP A 63 -9.96 -8.44 24.11
C ASP A 63 -10.50 -7.02 23.86
N GLY A 64 -10.75 -6.69 22.59
CA GLY A 64 -11.27 -5.40 22.14
C GLY A 64 -10.28 -4.23 22.27
N ARG A 65 -9.01 -4.47 22.61
CA ARG A 65 -8.01 -3.42 22.83
C ARG A 65 -7.25 -3.06 21.57
N LYS A 66 -6.58 -4.04 20.95
CA LYS A 66 -5.83 -3.87 19.71
C LYS A 66 -6.04 -5.06 18.79
N ASN A 67 -6.41 -4.77 17.55
CA ASN A 67 -6.40 -5.77 16.49
C ASN A 67 -4.98 -5.96 15.92
N GLY A 68 -4.78 -7.01 15.13
CA GLY A 68 -3.45 -7.32 14.59
C GLY A 68 -2.87 -6.23 13.69
N GLN A 69 -3.71 -5.44 13.03
CA GLN A 69 -3.26 -4.33 12.20
C GLN A 69 -2.69 -3.18 13.06
N GLN A 70 -3.38 -2.82 14.13
CA GLN A 70 -2.90 -1.80 15.07
C GLN A 70 -1.58 -2.22 15.73
N VAL A 71 -1.44 -3.51 16.07
CA VAL A 71 -0.18 -4.04 16.61
C VAL A 71 0.96 -3.95 15.58
N LEU A 72 0.70 -4.27 14.31
CA LEU A 72 1.70 -4.12 13.25
C LEU A 72 2.14 -2.65 13.10
N GLU A 73 1.19 -1.72 13.09
CA GLU A 73 1.48 -0.28 13.01
C GLU A 73 2.38 0.17 14.16
N ASP A 74 2.05 -0.19 15.41
CA ASP A 74 2.86 0.15 16.58
C ASP A 74 4.26 -0.47 16.51
N LEU A 75 4.38 -1.75 16.12
CA LEU A 75 5.67 -2.42 15.95
C LEU A 75 6.58 -1.70 14.94
N MET A 76 6.00 -1.17 13.86
CA MET A 76 6.74 -0.43 12.82
C MET A 76 7.10 0.98 13.29
N VAL A 77 6.17 1.71 13.91
CA VAL A 77 6.37 3.07 14.41
C VAL A 77 7.41 3.11 15.53
N GLU A 78 7.28 2.20 16.50
CA GLU A 78 8.18 2.07 17.64
C GLU A 78 9.50 1.34 17.28
N ARG A 79 9.63 0.86 16.03
CA ARG A 79 10.79 0.11 15.52
C ARG A 79 11.11 -1.12 16.34
N LEU A 80 10.07 -1.82 16.80
CA LEU A 80 10.17 -3.09 17.52
C LEU A 80 10.25 -4.29 16.58
N LEU A 81 10.01 -4.07 15.28
CA LEU A 81 10.20 -5.06 14.23
C LEU A 81 11.21 -4.56 13.16
N SER A 82 12.10 -5.43 12.70
CA SER A 82 13.00 -5.14 11.57
C SER A 82 12.26 -5.35 10.26
N TYR A 83 12.62 -4.61 9.21
CA TYR A 83 12.10 -4.85 7.86
C TYR A 83 12.46 -6.24 7.31
N GLU A 84 13.51 -6.90 7.84
CA GLU A 84 13.86 -8.28 7.50
C GLU A 84 12.91 -9.32 8.14
N SER A 85 12.30 -8.98 9.29
CA SER A 85 11.35 -9.86 9.98
C SER A 85 10.10 -10.08 9.13
N VAL A 86 9.52 -11.27 9.24
CA VAL A 86 8.31 -11.68 8.53
C VAL A 86 7.11 -11.54 9.46
N PHE A 87 6.19 -10.63 9.14
CA PHE A 87 4.92 -10.50 9.84
C PHE A 87 3.79 -11.12 9.02
N ILE A 88 3.13 -12.13 9.58
CA ILE A 88 2.00 -12.83 8.94
C ILE A 88 0.74 -12.54 9.73
N MET A 89 -0.23 -11.96 9.04
CA MET A 89 -1.58 -11.81 9.59
C MET A 89 -2.34 -13.13 9.44
N VAL A 90 -2.83 -13.66 10.54
CA VAL A 90 -3.69 -14.84 10.58
C VAL A 90 -5.14 -14.38 10.70
N THR A 91 -6.02 -14.84 9.82
CA THR A 91 -7.44 -14.40 9.79
C THR A 91 -8.37 -15.56 9.47
N ALA A 92 -9.64 -15.44 9.86
CA ALA A 92 -10.69 -16.39 9.50
C ALA A 92 -11.21 -16.21 8.05
N GLU A 93 -10.99 -15.05 7.41
CA GLU A 93 -11.60 -14.73 6.10
C GLU A 93 -10.63 -14.13 5.08
N ASN A 94 -10.74 -14.58 3.82
CA ASN A 94 -9.95 -14.03 2.70
C ASN A 94 -10.34 -12.59 2.32
N SER A 95 -11.60 -12.21 2.55
CA SER A 95 -12.15 -10.87 2.28
C SER A 95 -11.40 -9.79 3.08
N GLN A 96 -11.10 -10.07 4.34
CA GLN A 96 -10.36 -9.16 5.23
C GLN A 96 -8.95 -8.89 4.71
N ALA A 97 -8.24 -9.91 4.24
CA ALA A 97 -6.89 -9.75 3.68
C ALA A 97 -6.83 -8.78 2.49
N MET A 98 -7.88 -8.73 1.66
CA MET A 98 -7.97 -7.81 0.53
C MET A 98 -8.11 -6.35 1.00
N VAL A 99 -8.95 -6.09 2.00
CA VAL A 99 -9.18 -4.75 2.55
C VAL A 99 -7.91 -4.22 3.24
N MET A 100 -7.24 -5.08 4.01
CA MET A 100 -6.02 -4.71 4.75
C MET A 100 -4.84 -4.40 3.82
N SER A 101 -4.82 -4.92 2.59
CA SER A 101 -3.81 -4.58 1.58
C SER A 101 -3.84 -3.13 1.06
N ALA A 102 -4.76 -2.31 1.55
CA ALA A 102 -4.86 -0.89 1.22
C ALA A 102 -4.32 0.04 2.32
N LEU A 103 -3.87 -0.53 3.44
CA LEU A 103 -3.36 0.22 4.59
C LEU A 103 -1.90 0.61 4.41
N GLU A 104 -1.46 1.62 5.16
CA GLU A 104 -0.11 2.18 5.06
C GLU A 104 0.97 1.14 5.39
N TRP A 105 0.75 0.36 6.45
CA TRP A 105 1.61 -0.75 6.83
C TRP A 105 0.95 -2.08 6.47
N GLU A 106 1.46 -2.73 5.43
CA GLU A 106 1.00 -4.05 4.98
C GLU A 106 1.80 -5.18 5.66
N PRO A 107 1.14 -6.26 6.14
CA PRO A 107 1.84 -7.47 6.56
C PRO A 107 2.51 -8.14 5.35
N ASP A 108 3.57 -8.93 5.60
CA ASP A 108 4.29 -9.63 4.53
C ASP A 108 3.43 -10.71 3.86
N GLY A 109 2.48 -11.28 4.61
CA GLY A 109 1.54 -12.25 4.10
C GLY A 109 0.32 -12.43 4.99
N TYR A 110 -0.68 -13.13 4.43
CA TYR A 110 -1.89 -13.53 5.12
C TYR A 110 -1.98 -15.05 5.14
N LEU A 111 -2.52 -15.59 6.24
CA LEU A 111 -2.78 -17.01 6.43
C LEU A 111 -4.20 -17.21 6.94
N THR A 112 -5.02 -17.90 6.15
CA THR A 112 -6.44 -18.11 6.46
C THR A 112 -6.61 -19.37 7.31
N LYS A 113 -7.34 -19.27 8.42
CA LYS A 113 -7.74 -20.40 9.26
C LYS A 113 -8.91 -21.18 8.61
N PRO A 114 -8.98 -22.51 8.73
CA PRO A 114 -7.95 -23.40 9.29
C PRO A 114 -6.82 -23.68 8.28
N PHE A 115 -5.62 -23.95 8.78
CA PHE A 115 -4.48 -24.38 7.95
C PHE A 115 -3.72 -25.53 8.63
N ASN A 116 -3.00 -26.30 7.82
CA ASN A 116 -2.17 -27.40 8.27
C ASN A 116 -0.67 -27.08 8.11
N ARG A 117 0.18 -27.99 8.58
CA ARG A 117 1.64 -27.85 8.54
C ARG A 117 2.19 -27.60 7.13
N ALA A 118 1.66 -28.28 6.12
CA ALA A 118 2.10 -28.13 4.73
C ALA A 118 1.77 -26.74 4.19
N GLY A 119 0.56 -26.24 4.46
CA GLY A 119 0.14 -24.88 4.09
C GLY A 119 0.95 -23.79 4.77
N LEU A 120 1.24 -23.96 6.08
CA LEU A 120 2.11 -23.05 6.81
C LEU A 120 3.54 -23.06 6.24
N ALA A 121 4.13 -24.24 6.03
CA ALA A 121 5.48 -24.37 5.48
C ALA A 121 5.63 -23.71 4.11
N GLN A 122 4.67 -23.96 3.20
CA GLN A 122 4.66 -23.35 1.86
C GLN A 122 4.58 -21.81 1.93
N ARG A 123 3.78 -21.28 2.87
CA ARG A 123 3.66 -19.83 3.06
C ARG A 123 4.97 -19.23 3.58
N LEU A 124 5.56 -19.83 4.61
CA LEU A 124 6.83 -19.38 5.19
C LEU A 124 7.95 -19.39 4.15
N GLU A 125 8.07 -20.48 3.36
CA GLU A 125 9.10 -20.61 2.34
C GLU A 125 9.05 -19.49 1.29
N LYS A 126 7.85 -19.19 0.76
CA LYS A 126 7.66 -18.10 -0.19
C LYS A 126 8.05 -16.74 0.39
N LEU A 127 7.71 -16.49 1.65
CA LEU A 127 8.03 -15.23 2.33
C LEU A 127 9.52 -15.09 2.59
N VAL A 128 10.18 -16.17 3.06
CA VAL A 128 11.64 -16.21 3.25
C VAL A 128 12.37 -15.97 1.94
N GLN A 129 11.94 -16.62 0.85
CA GLN A 129 12.55 -16.41 -0.46
C GLN A 129 12.43 -14.95 -0.90
N ARG A 130 11.25 -14.34 -0.73
CA ARG A 130 11.03 -12.93 -1.05
C ARG A 130 11.89 -11.99 -0.19
N LYS A 131 11.93 -12.19 1.14
CA LYS A 131 12.78 -11.39 2.05
C LYS A 131 14.26 -11.53 1.73
N THR A 132 14.71 -12.74 1.38
CA THR A 132 16.11 -13.00 1.00
C THR A 132 16.52 -12.18 -0.23
N LEU A 133 15.66 -12.13 -1.25
CA LEU A 133 15.90 -11.32 -2.45
C LEU A 133 15.92 -9.82 -2.13
N LEU A 134 15.02 -9.37 -1.26
CA LEU A 134 14.88 -7.96 -0.87
C LEU A 134 15.88 -7.52 0.20
N LYS A 135 16.67 -8.44 0.77
CA LYS A 135 17.52 -8.20 1.95
C LYS A 135 18.35 -6.91 1.86
N PRO A 136 19.01 -6.56 0.75
CA PRO A 136 19.75 -5.30 0.66
C PRO A 136 18.86 -4.05 0.79
N ILE A 137 17.63 -4.10 0.25
CA ILE A 137 16.64 -3.03 0.35
C ILE A 137 16.14 -2.92 1.80
N LEU A 138 15.79 -4.05 2.42
CA LEU A 138 15.24 -4.11 3.78
C LEU A 138 16.26 -3.61 4.82
N GLN A 139 17.53 -3.99 4.67
CA GLN A 139 18.62 -3.50 5.53
C GLN A 139 18.85 -2.00 5.39
N ALA A 140 18.72 -1.46 4.18
CA ALA A 140 18.83 -0.02 3.95
C ALA A 140 17.64 0.74 4.57
N LEU A 141 16.44 0.15 4.58
CA LEU A 141 15.26 0.70 5.28
C LEU A 141 15.47 0.71 6.80
N ASP A 142 15.93 -0.40 7.40
CA ASP A 142 16.23 -0.46 8.84
C ASP A 142 17.26 0.60 9.26
N ARG A 143 18.28 0.82 8.42
CA ARG A 143 19.33 1.84 8.65
C ARG A 143 18.89 3.26 8.31
N ARG A 144 17.69 3.44 7.75
CA ARG A 144 17.14 4.73 7.27
C ARG A 144 18.08 5.43 6.30
N LYS A 145 18.62 4.66 5.35
CA LYS A 145 19.50 5.15 4.29
C LYS A 145 18.78 5.09 2.95
N PRO A 146 17.91 6.05 2.65
CA PRO A 146 17.10 6.01 1.44
C PRO A 146 17.93 6.00 0.15
N ALA A 147 19.13 6.59 0.12
CA ALA A 147 20.02 6.48 -1.03
C ALA A 147 20.49 5.04 -1.30
N GLU A 148 20.77 4.26 -0.24
CA GLU A 148 21.10 2.83 -0.36
C GLU A 148 19.88 2.02 -0.81
N VAL A 149 18.67 2.39 -0.38
CA VAL A 149 17.41 1.78 -0.87
C VAL A 149 17.28 1.93 -2.38
N LEU A 150 17.53 3.13 -2.92
CA LEU A 150 17.46 3.39 -4.36
C LEU A 150 18.46 2.54 -5.14
N ALA A 151 19.72 2.51 -4.71
CA ALA A 151 20.77 1.72 -5.35
C ALA A 151 20.47 0.22 -5.31
N ALA A 152 19.98 -0.29 -4.18
CA ALA A 152 19.58 -1.69 -4.03
C ALA A 152 18.39 -2.06 -4.93
N CYS A 153 17.41 -1.16 -5.05
CA CYS A 153 16.28 -1.34 -5.97
C CYS A 153 16.73 -1.36 -7.43
N ASP A 154 17.61 -0.45 -7.85
CA ASP A 154 18.13 -0.43 -9.23
C ASP A 154 18.86 -1.72 -9.57
N LYS A 155 19.72 -2.19 -8.67
CA LYS A 155 20.44 -3.47 -8.83
C LYS A 155 19.48 -4.66 -8.94
N LEU A 156 18.43 -4.72 -8.13
CA LEU A 156 17.46 -5.82 -8.19
C LEU A 156 16.64 -5.78 -9.48
N ILE A 157 16.27 -4.60 -9.98
CA ILE A 157 15.55 -4.45 -11.25
C ILE A 157 16.41 -4.93 -12.42
N GLU A 158 17.70 -4.61 -12.42
CA GLU A 158 18.64 -5.05 -13.45
C GLU A 158 18.82 -6.57 -13.43
N GLN A 159 18.87 -7.18 -12.25
CA GLN A 159 19.03 -8.63 -12.09
C GLN A 159 17.76 -9.41 -12.43
N ASP A 160 16.59 -8.92 -12.02
CA ASP A 160 15.30 -9.54 -12.27
C ASP A 160 14.19 -8.50 -12.46
N PRO A 161 13.91 -8.11 -13.73
CA PRO A 161 12.91 -7.10 -14.07
C PRO A 161 11.50 -7.38 -13.55
N ARG A 162 11.18 -8.63 -13.20
CA ARG A 162 9.87 -9.01 -12.63
C ARG A 162 9.60 -8.35 -11.28
N TYR A 163 10.64 -7.96 -10.54
CA TYR A 163 10.52 -7.26 -9.25
C TYR A 163 10.45 -5.75 -9.37
N ALA A 164 10.45 -5.18 -10.59
CA ALA A 164 10.34 -3.74 -10.79
C ALA A 164 9.12 -3.10 -10.11
N PRO A 165 7.89 -3.67 -10.16
CA PRO A 165 6.75 -3.08 -9.45
C PRO A 165 6.98 -2.91 -7.96
N LEU A 166 7.58 -3.91 -7.34
CA LEU A 166 7.87 -3.90 -5.91
C LEU A 166 8.99 -2.89 -5.58
N CYS A 167 10.06 -2.90 -6.36
CA CYS A 167 11.17 -1.97 -6.19
C CYS A 167 10.73 -0.51 -6.36
N LEU A 168 9.83 -0.23 -7.32
CA LEU A 168 9.32 1.11 -7.56
C LEU A 168 8.53 1.67 -6.37
N ARG A 169 7.84 0.83 -5.59
CA ARG A 169 7.20 1.25 -4.33
C ARG A 169 8.24 1.73 -3.32
N TYR A 170 9.26 0.90 -3.02
CA TYR A 170 10.35 1.28 -2.11
C TYR A 170 11.13 2.51 -2.60
N LYS A 171 11.36 2.63 -3.91
CA LYS A 171 11.99 3.82 -4.50
C LYS A 171 11.15 5.08 -4.31
N ALA A 172 9.83 4.99 -4.47
CA ALA A 172 8.93 6.12 -4.27
C ALA A 172 9.01 6.63 -2.82
N ASP A 173 8.97 5.71 -1.85
CA ASP A 173 9.11 6.03 -0.42
C ASP A 173 10.49 6.63 -0.11
N ALA A 174 11.57 6.00 -0.56
CA ALA A 174 12.93 6.48 -0.33
C ALA A 174 13.20 7.87 -0.97
N LEU A 175 12.69 8.12 -2.18
CA LEU A 175 12.81 9.44 -2.79
C LEU A 175 11.97 10.50 -2.07
N ARG A 176 10.83 10.12 -1.46
CA ARG A 176 10.01 11.01 -0.62
C ARG A 176 10.80 11.39 0.63
N ASP A 177 11.43 10.42 1.27
CA ASP A 177 12.25 10.64 2.48
C ASP A 177 13.48 11.52 2.19
N LEU A 178 14.11 11.36 1.02
CA LEU A 178 15.23 12.20 0.58
C LEU A 178 14.81 13.62 0.20
N LYS A 179 13.51 13.93 0.14
CA LYS A 179 12.98 15.14 -0.50
C LYS A 179 13.52 15.33 -1.94
N GLN A 180 13.99 14.25 -2.56
CA GLN A 180 14.54 14.21 -3.92
C GLN A 180 13.49 13.77 -4.94
N ASN A 181 12.30 13.43 -4.48
CA ASN A 181 11.12 13.63 -5.29
C ASN A 181 10.92 15.14 -5.44
N GLU A 182 11.02 15.61 -6.68
CA GLU A 182 10.15 16.69 -7.13
C GLU A 182 8.91 16.02 -7.71
N PRO A 183 8.02 15.41 -6.88
CA PRO A 183 6.87 14.76 -7.45
C PRO A 183 6.00 15.84 -8.08
N LEU A 184 5.32 15.48 -9.15
CA LEU A 184 4.17 16.25 -9.55
C LEU A 184 3.17 16.18 -8.38
N GLU A 185 2.93 17.32 -7.75
CA GLU A 185 1.99 17.42 -6.65
C GLU A 185 0.60 16.99 -7.16
N ALA A 186 -0.05 16.09 -6.43
CA ALA A 186 -1.29 15.47 -6.85
C ALA A 186 -2.37 15.77 -5.82
N PHE A 187 -3.51 16.24 -6.32
CA PHE A 187 -4.63 16.70 -5.52
C PHE A 187 -5.82 15.78 -5.74
N LEU A 188 -6.38 15.24 -4.66
CA LEU A 188 -7.41 14.22 -4.73
C LEU A 188 -8.80 14.82 -4.52
N LYS A 189 -9.79 14.33 -5.26
CA LYS A 189 -11.20 14.58 -4.94
C LYS A 189 -12.07 13.37 -5.26
N THR A 190 -13.13 13.19 -4.49
CA THR A 190 -14.19 12.26 -4.85
C THR A 190 -14.89 12.74 -6.12
N SER A 191 -15.37 11.82 -6.96
CA SER A 191 -16.09 12.22 -8.17
C SER A 191 -17.54 12.65 -7.91
N GLY A 192 -18.14 12.28 -6.78
CA GLY A 192 -19.61 12.27 -6.60
C GLY A 192 -20.29 11.14 -7.40
N GLY A 193 -19.53 10.11 -7.76
CA GLY A 193 -19.96 8.99 -8.59
C GLY A 193 -19.44 7.67 -8.05
N LYS A 194 -18.68 6.92 -8.86
CA LYS A 194 -18.13 5.60 -8.52
C LYS A 194 -16.60 5.54 -8.50
N GLY A 195 -15.93 6.69 -8.54
CA GLY A 195 -14.47 6.76 -8.62
C GLY A 195 -13.87 8.04 -8.06
N MET A 196 -12.56 8.17 -8.17
CA MET A 196 -11.77 9.29 -7.68
C MET A 196 -11.19 10.09 -8.85
N HIS A 197 -10.86 11.35 -8.61
CA HIS A 197 -10.05 12.16 -9.52
C HIS A 197 -8.73 12.52 -8.86
N ILE A 198 -7.66 12.41 -9.64
CA ILE A 198 -6.32 12.86 -9.30
C ILE A 198 -6.03 14.05 -10.21
N ILE A 199 -5.80 15.22 -9.62
CA ILE A 199 -5.54 16.46 -10.35
C ILE A 199 -4.07 16.83 -10.16
N VAL A 200 -3.36 17.03 -11.25
CA VAL A 200 -1.94 17.39 -11.24
C VAL A 200 -1.76 18.75 -11.92
N PRO A 201 -1.52 19.83 -11.17
CA PRO A 201 -1.34 21.16 -11.74
C PRO A 201 0.01 21.29 -12.47
N LEU A 202 -0.05 21.60 -13.78
CA LEU A 202 1.12 21.72 -14.65
C LEU A 202 1.40 23.16 -15.07
N ALA A 203 2.68 23.52 -15.13
CA ALA A 203 3.12 24.77 -15.77
C ALA A 203 2.69 24.78 -17.24
N ARG A 204 2.23 25.94 -17.73
CA ARG A 204 1.70 26.11 -19.11
C ARG A 204 2.82 26.11 -20.16
N GLN A 205 3.50 24.98 -20.33
CA GLN A 205 4.64 24.81 -21.24
C GLN A 205 4.53 23.58 -22.15
N ALA A 206 3.58 22.69 -21.86
CA ALA A 206 3.28 21.52 -22.66
C ALA A 206 1.95 21.73 -23.39
N ASP A 207 1.88 21.29 -24.64
CA ASP A 207 0.65 21.28 -25.42
C ASP A 207 -0.28 20.12 -25.01
N TRP A 208 -1.47 20.10 -25.60
CA TRP A 208 -2.49 19.08 -25.30
C TRP A 208 -1.98 17.66 -25.59
N ASP A 209 -1.24 17.46 -26.68
CA ASP A 209 -0.75 16.15 -27.07
C ASP A 209 0.33 15.65 -26.10
N THR A 210 1.27 16.51 -25.69
CA THR A 210 2.28 16.20 -24.67
C THR A 210 1.62 15.84 -23.34
N VAL A 211 0.64 16.64 -22.88
CA VAL A 211 -0.05 16.40 -21.59
C VAL A 211 -0.84 15.09 -21.63
N LYS A 212 -1.58 14.85 -22.72
CA LYS A 212 -2.35 13.60 -22.91
C LYS A 212 -1.44 12.39 -22.99
N ALA A 213 -0.35 12.47 -23.76
CA ALA A 213 0.63 11.39 -23.87
C ALA A 213 1.30 11.10 -22.53
N PHE A 214 1.59 12.13 -21.74
CA PHE A 214 2.18 11.97 -20.42
C PHE A 214 1.20 11.29 -19.44
N ALA A 215 -0.06 11.72 -19.42
CA ALA A 215 -1.11 11.07 -18.63
C ALA A 215 -1.34 9.60 -19.05
N LYS A 216 -1.27 9.31 -20.36
CA LYS A 216 -1.32 7.94 -20.90
C LYS A 216 -0.13 7.11 -20.42
N ALA A 217 1.08 7.66 -20.48
CA ALA A 217 2.29 6.98 -20.02
C ALA A 217 2.22 6.63 -18.52
N ILE A 218 1.66 7.52 -17.68
CA ILE A 218 1.38 7.23 -16.26
C ILE A 218 0.37 6.07 -16.14
N ALA A 219 -0.75 6.13 -16.87
CA ALA A 219 -1.78 5.08 -16.82
C ALA A 219 -1.22 3.71 -17.23
N GLU A 220 -0.43 3.65 -18.30
CA GLU A 220 0.21 2.42 -18.79
C GLU A 220 1.29 1.92 -17.85
N PHE A 221 2.06 2.83 -17.24
CA PHE A 221 3.03 2.47 -16.22
C PHE A 221 2.36 1.80 -15.02
N VAL A 222 1.34 2.44 -14.42
CA VAL A 222 0.61 1.88 -13.26
C VAL A 222 -0.05 0.55 -13.61
N SER A 223 -0.64 0.45 -14.81
CA SER A 223 -1.27 -0.80 -15.27
C SER A 223 -0.27 -1.93 -15.50
N ARG A 224 0.97 -1.63 -15.90
CA ARG A 224 2.04 -2.63 -15.96
C ARG A 224 2.54 -3.05 -14.58
N GLN A 225 2.56 -2.13 -13.62
CA GLN A 225 3.00 -2.44 -12.26
C GLN A 225 1.97 -3.27 -11.48
N LEU A 226 0.68 -3.02 -11.71
CA LEU A 226 -0.42 -3.64 -10.97
C LEU A 226 -1.53 -4.12 -11.94
N PRO A 227 -1.21 -5.05 -12.85
CA PRO A 227 -2.10 -5.46 -13.94
C PRO A 227 -3.37 -6.19 -13.47
N GLU A 228 -3.36 -6.75 -12.27
CA GLU A 228 -4.52 -7.36 -11.62
C GLU A 228 -5.50 -6.32 -11.05
N ARG A 229 -5.04 -5.09 -10.78
CA ARG A 229 -5.87 -4.00 -10.22
C ARG A 229 -6.23 -2.93 -11.23
N PHE A 230 -5.34 -2.60 -12.17
CA PHE A 230 -5.50 -1.46 -13.07
C PHE A 230 -5.40 -1.82 -14.55
N THR A 231 -6.03 -0.98 -15.38
CA THR A 231 -5.95 -1.06 -16.84
C THR A 231 -5.91 0.35 -17.45
N ALA A 232 -5.10 0.52 -18.49
CA ALA A 232 -5.04 1.72 -19.32
C ALA A 232 -5.85 1.54 -20.63
N THR A 233 -6.44 0.36 -20.82
CA THR A 233 -7.20 0.04 -22.03
C THR A 233 -8.68 0.34 -21.80
N MET A 234 -9.26 1.12 -22.71
CA MET A 234 -10.68 1.47 -22.68
C MET A 234 -11.60 0.26 -22.88
N GLY A 235 -12.84 0.39 -22.41
CA GLY A 235 -13.93 -0.54 -22.72
C GLY A 235 -14.28 -1.45 -21.53
N PRO A 236 -15.57 -1.71 -21.27
CA PRO A 236 -16.00 -2.54 -20.14
C PRO A 236 -15.32 -3.92 -20.08
N LYS A 237 -15.11 -4.55 -21.24
CA LYS A 237 -14.46 -5.87 -21.34
C LYS A 237 -13.00 -5.88 -20.85
N ASN A 238 -12.30 -4.75 -20.99
CA ASN A 238 -10.89 -4.62 -20.60
C ASN A 238 -10.68 -4.30 -19.11
N ARG A 239 -11.77 -4.11 -18.35
CA ARG A 239 -11.75 -3.71 -16.94
C ARG A 239 -12.64 -4.56 -16.02
N VAL A 240 -12.98 -5.78 -16.43
CA VAL A 240 -13.71 -6.71 -15.54
C VAL A 240 -12.83 -7.00 -14.32
N GLY A 241 -13.30 -6.60 -13.14
CA GLY A 241 -12.54 -6.71 -11.88
C GLY A 241 -11.36 -5.74 -11.74
N LYS A 242 -11.21 -4.75 -12.63
CA LYS A 242 -10.09 -3.80 -12.62
C LYS A 242 -10.58 -2.35 -12.66
N ILE A 243 -9.72 -1.43 -12.25
CA ILE A 243 -9.95 0.01 -12.34
C ILE A 243 -9.30 0.53 -13.62
N PHE A 244 -10.10 1.17 -14.48
CA PHE A 244 -9.59 1.87 -15.64
C PHE A 244 -9.04 3.26 -15.24
N ILE A 245 -7.78 3.54 -15.60
CA ILE A 245 -7.16 4.84 -15.39
C ILE A 245 -7.47 5.73 -16.59
N ASP A 246 -8.52 6.56 -16.46
CA ASP A 246 -9.02 7.42 -17.53
C ASP A 246 -8.11 8.62 -17.78
N TYR A 247 -7.16 8.47 -18.70
CA TYR A 247 -6.29 9.56 -19.17
C TYR A 247 -6.92 10.40 -20.29
N LEU A 248 -8.09 10.02 -20.83
CA LEU A 248 -8.66 10.60 -22.05
C LEU A 248 -9.24 11.99 -21.84
N ARG A 249 -9.58 12.31 -20.59
CA ARG A 249 -10.03 13.63 -20.14
C ARG A 249 -9.02 14.74 -20.45
N ASN A 250 -7.76 14.39 -20.67
CA ASN A 250 -6.68 15.29 -21.02
C ASN A 250 -6.60 15.63 -22.52
N SER A 251 -7.57 15.19 -23.33
CA SER A 251 -7.67 15.63 -24.73
C SER A 251 -8.19 17.06 -24.81
N ARG A 252 -7.83 17.81 -25.87
CA ARG A 252 -8.43 19.12 -26.14
C ARG A 252 -9.96 19.00 -26.23
N GLY A 253 -10.68 19.80 -25.43
CA GLY A 253 -12.14 19.73 -25.31
C GLY A 253 -12.66 18.70 -24.30
N GLY A 254 -11.78 17.85 -23.74
CA GLY A 254 -12.11 17.00 -22.61
C GLY A 254 -12.35 17.83 -21.35
N SER A 255 -13.30 17.38 -20.52
CA SER A 255 -13.64 18.04 -19.26
C SER A 255 -13.76 17.06 -18.09
N THR A 256 -13.50 17.60 -16.91
CA THR A 256 -13.67 16.92 -15.62
C THR A 256 -14.56 17.80 -14.76
N VAL A 257 -15.48 17.18 -14.03
CA VAL A 257 -16.38 17.89 -13.09
C VAL A 257 -15.55 18.74 -12.12
N THR A 258 -15.99 19.96 -11.79
CA THR A 258 -15.22 20.87 -10.93
C THR A 258 -15.28 20.44 -9.46
N ALA A 259 -14.32 20.89 -8.65
CA ALA A 259 -14.42 20.72 -7.20
C ALA A 259 -15.67 21.44 -6.67
N TYR A 260 -16.34 20.84 -5.68
CA TYR A 260 -17.58 21.30 -5.05
C TYR A 260 -18.82 21.39 -5.96
N SER A 261 -18.73 20.96 -7.21
CA SER A 261 -19.91 20.84 -8.07
C SER A 261 -20.77 19.61 -7.76
N VAL A 262 -22.08 19.80 -7.90
CA VAL A 262 -23.12 18.76 -7.75
C VAL A 262 -23.15 17.85 -8.98
N ARG A 263 -23.47 16.58 -8.78
CA ARG A 263 -23.70 15.60 -9.84
C ARG A 263 -25.20 15.32 -9.97
N ALA A 264 -25.69 15.30 -11.21
CA ALA A 264 -27.05 14.87 -11.53
C ALA A 264 -27.22 13.35 -11.36
N ARG A 265 -27.32 12.91 -10.10
CA ARG A 265 -27.52 11.52 -9.65
C ARG A 265 -28.46 11.52 -8.44
N PRO A 266 -29.12 10.39 -8.12
CA PRO A 266 -29.90 10.28 -6.89
C PRO A 266 -29.09 10.71 -5.67
N GLY A 267 -29.69 11.55 -4.83
CA GLY A 267 -29.03 12.16 -3.66
C GLY A 267 -28.23 13.42 -3.95
N LEU A 268 -28.05 13.83 -5.22
CA LEU A 268 -27.28 15.03 -5.61
C LEU A 268 -25.86 15.08 -4.98
N PRO A 269 -25.04 14.03 -5.18
CA PRO A 269 -23.71 13.96 -4.59
C PRO A 269 -22.79 15.04 -5.15
N VAL A 270 -21.80 15.44 -4.37
CA VAL A 270 -20.86 16.51 -4.66
C VAL A 270 -19.46 15.94 -4.91
N SER A 271 -18.71 16.52 -5.85
CA SER A 271 -17.29 16.19 -6.04
C SER A 271 -16.42 16.95 -5.03
N VAL A 272 -15.90 16.27 -4.01
CA VAL A 272 -15.28 16.93 -2.83
C VAL A 272 -13.77 16.71 -2.78
N PRO A 273 -12.94 17.76 -2.70
CA PRO A 273 -11.52 17.71 -2.36
C PRO A 273 -11.26 16.97 -1.04
N ILE A 274 -10.22 16.15 -1.03
CA ILE A 274 -9.76 15.41 0.14
C ILE A 274 -8.23 15.45 0.23
N ALA A 275 -7.71 15.27 1.44
CA ALA A 275 -6.29 15.06 1.67
C ALA A 275 -5.95 13.58 1.45
N LEU A 276 -4.67 13.28 1.29
CA LEU A 276 -4.20 11.92 0.97
C LEU A 276 -4.47 10.93 2.11
N ASP A 277 -4.29 11.37 3.36
CA ASP A 277 -4.52 10.62 4.59
C ASP A 277 -6.00 10.27 4.81
N GLU A 278 -6.92 11.02 4.23
CA GLU A 278 -8.36 10.76 4.33
C GLU A 278 -8.83 9.60 3.44
N LEU A 279 -8.00 9.18 2.48
CA LEU A 279 -8.37 8.18 1.47
C LEU A 279 -8.78 6.84 2.10
N ALA A 280 -8.06 6.39 3.13
CA ALA A 280 -8.32 5.14 3.83
C ALA A 280 -9.65 5.15 4.60
N GLY A 281 -10.13 6.33 5.01
CA GLY A 281 -11.39 6.49 5.74
C GLY A 281 -12.64 6.68 4.86
N LEU A 282 -12.48 6.76 3.53
CA LEU A 282 -13.62 6.95 2.63
C LEU A 282 -14.46 5.68 2.52
N LYS A 283 -15.78 5.82 2.71
CA LYS A 283 -16.75 4.74 2.50
C LYS A 283 -17.31 4.72 1.09
N SER A 284 -17.36 5.88 0.44
CA SER A 284 -17.89 6.01 -0.92
C SER A 284 -17.39 7.28 -1.60
N SER A 285 -17.16 7.21 -2.92
CA SER A 285 -16.86 8.39 -3.73
C SER A 285 -18.06 9.32 -3.96
N ALA A 286 -19.21 9.02 -3.36
CA ALA A 286 -20.43 9.84 -3.37
C ALA A 286 -20.99 10.05 -1.95
N GLN A 287 -20.17 9.91 -0.90
CA GLN A 287 -20.61 10.05 0.49
C GLN A 287 -21.00 11.47 0.90
N TRP A 288 -20.60 12.47 0.10
CA TRP A 288 -20.98 13.86 0.30
C TRP A 288 -21.97 14.31 -0.76
N ASP A 289 -22.97 15.05 -0.32
CA ASP A 289 -24.05 15.59 -1.12
C ASP A 289 -24.44 17.00 -0.65
N ILE A 290 -25.43 17.60 -1.32
CA ILE A 290 -25.88 18.96 -1.01
C ILE A 290 -26.38 19.13 0.43
N THR A 291 -26.77 18.06 1.12
CA THR A 291 -27.35 18.12 2.47
C THR A 291 -26.30 18.07 3.57
N ASN A 292 -25.15 17.45 3.30
CA ASN A 292 -24.11 17.19 4.31
C ASN A 292 -22.75 17.86 4.02
N LEU A 293 -22.58 18.49 2.85
CA LEU A 293 -21.33 19.14 2.46
C LEU A 293 -20.90 20.22 3.47
N GLU A 294 -21.83 21.03 3.97
CA GLU A 294 -21.51 22.10 4.93
C GLU A 294 -20.92 21.53 6.23
N GLN A 295 -21.46 20.41 6.71
CA GLN A 295 -20.93 19.74 7.90
C GLN A 295 -19.49 19.27 7.69
N ARG A 296 -19.18 18.78 6.48
CA ARG A 296 -17.81 18.41 6.10
C ARG A 296 -16.89 19.63 6.12
N LEU A 297 -17.30 20.74 5.50
CA LEU A 297 -16.48 21.96 5.44
C LEU A 297 -16.16 22.50 6.85
N LYS A 298 -17.13 22.47 7.77
CA LYS A 298 -16.92 22.87 9.18
C LYS A 298 -15.95 21.98 9.95
N LYS A 299 -15.76 20.72 9.55
CA LYS A 299 -14.85 19.77 10.20
C LYS A 299 -13.41 19.86 9.68
N LEU A 300 -13.18 20.52 8.55
CA LEU A 300 -11.84 20.65 7.97
C LEU A 300 -10.99 21.58 8.83
N LYS A 301 -9.80 21.11 9.23
CA LYS A 301 -8.79 21.93 9.93
C LYS A 301 -8.00 22.83 8.97
N ALA A 302 -7.91 22.42 7.71
CA ALA A 302 -7.22 23.13 6.63
C ALA A 302 -7.85 22.75 5.28
N ASP A 303 -7.56 23.55 4.24
CA ASP A 303 -7.92 23.19 2.87
C ASP A 303 -7.11 21.97 2.41
N PRO A 304 -7.77 20.85 2.05
CA PRO A 304 -7.07 19.67 1.52
C PRO A 304 -6.29 19.94 0.23
N TRP A 305 -6.62 21.02 -0.47
CA TRP A 305 -5.95 21.46 -1.69
C TRP A 305 -5.06 22.70 -1.47
N ALA A 306 -4.66 22.98 -0.23
CA ALA A 306 -3.61 23.95 0.04
C ALA A 306 -2.37 23.64 -0.81
N GLY A 307 -1.83 24.65 -1.52
CA GLY A 307 -0.73 24.46 -2.48
C GLY A 307 -1.19 24.17 -3.92
N TYR A 308 -2.49 24.06 -4.20
CA TYR A 308 -3.02 23.81 -5.55
C TYR A 308 -2.59 24.85 -6.59
N SER A 309 -2.10 26.03 -6.21
CA SER A 309 -1.54 27.05 -7.10
C SER A 309 -0.11 26.74 -7.58
N ASN A 310 0.60 25.81 -6.95
CA ASN A 310 1.93 25.37 -7.36
C ASN A 310 1.84 24.65 -8.71
N ARG A 311 2.74 24.98 -9.63
CA ARG A 311 2.75 24.44 -10.99
C ARG A 311 4.14 23.91 -11.30
N ARG A 312 4.24 22.66 -11.76
CA ARG A 312 5.51 22.06 -12.18
C ARG A 312 5.50 21.69 -13.66
N LYS A 313 6.68 21.67 -14.27
CA LYS A 313 6.85 21.28 -15.68
C LYS A 313 6.94 19.77 -15.78
N ILE A 314 6.46 19.22 -16.89
CA ILE A 314 6.79 17.84 -17.28
C ILE A 314 8.25 17.82 -17.72
N THR A 315 9.09 17.01 -17.06
CA THR A 315 10.54 16.95 -17.35
C THR A 315 10.90 15.70 -18.16
N GLN A 316 12.04 15.74 -18.86
CA GLN A 316 12.57 14.57 -19.57
C GLN A 316 12.88 13.40 -18.63
N LYS A 317 13.30 13.70 -17.38
CA LYS A 317 13.51 12.68 -16.34
C LYS A 317 12.22 11.89 -16.05
N MET A 318 11.07 12.57 -15.97
CA MET A 318 9.77 11.92 -15.76
C MET A 318 9.40 10.98 -16.91
N TRP A 319 9.60 11.40 -18.17
CA TRP A 319 9.39 10.54 -19.35
C TRP A 319 10.25 9.26 -19.29
N LYS A 320 11.54 9.41 -18.96
CA LYS A 320 12.46 8.28 -18.80
C LYS A 320 12.01 7.31 -17.70
N GLN A 321 11.53 7.83 -16.57
CA GLN A 321 11.00 7.02 -15.47
C GLN A 321 9.75 6.20 -15.86
N LEU A 322 8.89 6.76 -16.71
CA LEU A 322 7.72 6.06 -17.24
C LEU A 322 8.07 5.04 -18.34
N GLY A 323 9.31 5.05 -18.84
CA GLY A 323 9.73 4.26 -19.99
C GLY A 323 9.04 4.70 -21.28
N ALA A 324 8.70 5.99 -21.40
CA ALA A 324 7.99 6.56 -22.54
C ALA A 324 8.80 7.71 -23.17
N LYS A 325 8.58 7.97 -24.45
CA LYS A 325 9.19 9.11 -25.15
C LYS A 325 8.19 10.26 -25.21
N ARG A 326 8.70 11.48 -25.05
CA ARG A 326 7.91 12.69 -25.33
C ARG A 326 7.56 12.69 -26.83
N PRO A 327 6.28 12.92 -27.20
CA PRO A 327 5.87 13.02 -28.59
C PRO A 327 6.49 14.23 -29.29
#